data_AF-A0A9P6PUC7-F1
#
_entry.id   AF-A0A9P6PUC7-F1
#
_cell.length_a   1.000
_cell.length_b   1.000
_cell.length_c   1.000
_cell.angle_alpha   90.00
_cell.angle_beta   90.00
_cell.angle_gamma   90.00
#
_symmetry.space_group_name_H-M   'P 1'
#
loop_
_entity.id
_entity.type
_entity.pdbx_description
1 polymer ?
#
loop_
_entity_poly.entity_id
_entity_poly.type
_entity_poly.pdbx_seq_one_letter_code
_entity_poly.pdbx_strand_id
1 'polypeptide(L)'
;MVRISFLAVSAVAIVSLFTSSVNACERDCRKYPVQYLVEKYSDILKERVASLPPSVDRTRVAAKTKEVLKKLQGRRGTIDNAIFSTFRSNCEYKPPHRSPDEICGSAKSIACFAPWNHRESVFVKVHTAVVNELKRSFANEKDQRVRRAMVNDVAATCPRKCGSWLQPFQDMMLRWEQREHKDAYGNRVPNCLKGRLGY
;
A
#
# COMPACT_ATOMS: atom_id res chain seq x y z
N MET A 1 -43.83 43.25 -22.60
CA MET A 1 -43.38 42.72 -21.29
C MET A 1 -42.91 41.28 -21.50
N VAL A 2 -41.61 41.04 -21.37
CA VAL A 2 -40.98 39.72 -21.60
C VAL A 2 -41.06 38.92 -20.30
N ARG A 3 -41.74 37.77 -20.32
CA ARG A 3 -41.71 36.79 -19.21
C ARG A 3 -40.59 35.79 -19.49
N ILE A 4 -39.48 35.95 -18.78
CA ILE A 4 -38.38 34.97 -18.71
C ILE A 4 -38.77 33.97 -17.62
N SER A 5 -39.20 32.78 -18.02
CA SER A 5 -39.42 31.67 -17.09
C SER A 5 -38.06 31.11 -16.65
N PHE A 6 -37.66 31.43 -15.42
CA PHE A 6 -36.55 30.80 -14.73
C PHE A 6 -36.91 29.33 -14.41
N LEU A 7 -36.32 28.40 -15.14
CA LEU A 7 -36.27 26.98 -14.77
C LEU A 7 -34.81 26.52 -14.90
N ALA A 8 -34.02 26.81 -13.88
CA ALA A 8 -32.62 26.38 -13.83
C ALA A 8 -32.12 26.22 -12.39
N VAL A 9 -32.85 25.54 -11.50
CA VAL A 9 -32.29 25.10 -10.22
C VAL A 9 -32.95 23.81 -9.78
N SER A 10 -32.59 22.66 -10.36
CA SER A 10 -32.86 21.33 -9.77
C SER A 10 -32.11 20.22 -10.52
N ALA A 11 -30.78 20.32 -10.65
CA ALA A 11 -29.97 19.21 -11.18
C ALA A 11 -28.58 19.09 -10.55
N VAL A 12 -28.34 19.71 -9.37
CA VAL A 12 -27.01 19.66 -8.71
C VAL A 12 -27.06 19.04 -7.31
N ALA A 13 -28.25 18.71 -6.78
CA ALA A 13 -28.38 18.19 -5.41
C ALA A 13 -28.38 16.66 -5.27
N ILE A 14 -28.37 15.89 -6.37
CA ILE A 14 -28.43 14.41 -6.31
C ILE A 14 -27.06 13.74 -6.54
N VAL A 15 -26.05 14.47 -7.04
CA VAL A 15 -24.70 13.91 -7.28
C VAL A 15 -23.84 13.89 -6.00
N SER A 16 -24.23 14.63 -4.95
CA SER A 16 -23.40 14.85 -3.77
C SER A 16 -23.50 13.77 -2.67
N LEU A 17 -24.50 12.89 -2.73
CA LEU A 17 -24.67 11.81 -1.74
C LEU A 17 -23.92 10.52 -2.10
N PHE A 18 -23.58 10.30 -3.38
CA PHE A 18 -22.85 9.10 -3.82
C PHE A 18 -21.32 9.28 -3.85
N THR A 19 -20.81 10.51 -3.89
CA THR A 19 -19.36 10.77 -3.91
C THR A 19 -18.71 10.70 -2.53
N SER A 20 -19.49 10.81 -1.45
CA SER A 20 -18.99 10.81 -0.07
C SER A 20 -18.64 9.40 0.43
N SER A 21 -19.44 8.39 0.08
CA SER A 21 -19.18 6.99 0.46
C SER A 21 -18.01 6.39 -0.32
N VAL A 22 -17.91 6.64 -1.63
CA VAL A 22 -16.81 6.12 -2.47
C VAL A 22 -15.44 6.71 -2.06
N ASN A 23 -15.37 8.01 -1.72
CA ASN A 23 -14.13 8.63 -1.23
C ASN A 23 -13.74 8.20 0.19
N ALA A 24 -14.72 7.92 1.06
CA ALA A 24 -14.47 7.38 2.41
C ALA A 24 -13.99 5.92 2.32
N CYS A 25 -14.64 5.10 1.49
CA CYS A 25 -14.21 3.73 1.19
C CYS A 25 -12.80 3.71 0.58
N GLU A 26 -12.50 4.50 -0.46
CA GLU A 26 -11.14 4.52 -1.04
C GLU A 26 -10.06 4.95 -0.03
N ARG A 27 -10.38 5.89 0.87
CA ARG A 27 -9.46 6.36 1.92
C ARG A 27 -9.15 5.26 2.93
N ASP A 28 -10.17 4.59 3.47
CA ASP A 28 -9.98 3.51 4.44
C ASP A 28 -9.31 2.29 3.80
N CYS A 29 -9.60 2.03 2.53
CA CYS A 29 -9.09 0.87 1.82
C CYS A 29 -7.62 0.99 1.42
N ARG A 30 -7.10 2.22 1.30
CA ARG A 30 -5.66 2.48 1.21
C ARG A 30 -4.99 2.44 2.58
N LYS A 31 -5.70 2.93 3.60
CA LYS A 31 -5.15 3.12 4.94
C LYS A 31 -4.70 1.80 5.55
N TYR A 32 -5.53 0.77 5.57
CA TYR A 32 -5.23 -0.50 6.27
C TYR A 32 -4.03 -1.28 5.70
N PRO A 33 -3.94 -1.59 4.39
CA PRO A 33 -2.78 -2.32 3.86
C PRO A 33 -1.48 -1.51 3.98
N VAL A 34 -1.53 -0.19 3.83
CA VAL A 34 -0.36 0.68 4.03
C VAL A 34 0.04 0.69 5.50
N GLN A 35 -0.91 0.92 6.42
CA GLN A 35 -0.66 0.96 7.86
C GLN A 35 -0.07 -0.36 8.35
N TYR A 36 -0.62 -1.49 7.91
CA TYR A 36 -0.10 -2.81 8.25
C TYR A 36 1.38 -2.97 7.86
N LEU A 37 1.76 -2.61 6.63
CA LEU A 37 3.15 -2.71 6.21
C LEU A 37 4.04 -1.68 6.93
N VAL A 38 3.55 -0.46 7.17
CA VAL A 38 4.28 0.54 7.98
C VAL A 38 4.57 -0.01 9.38
N GLU A 39 3.61 -0.66 10.03
CA GLU A 39 3.79 -1.28 11.35
C GLU A 39 4.86 -2.38 11.30
N LYS A 40 4.82 -3.27 10.30
CA LYS A 40 5.86 -4.31 10.12
C LYS A 40 7.26 -3.74 9.93
N TYR A 41 7.40 -2.68 9.13
CA TYR A 41 8.69 -2.00 8.97
C TYR A 41 9.09 -1.21 10.21
N SER A 42 8.13 -0.64 10.95
CA SER A 42 8.37 0.03 12.24
C SER A 42 8.99 -0.93 13.25
N ASP A 43 8.46 -2.15 13.35
CA ASP A 43 8.98 -3.17 14.27
C ASP A 43 10.41 -3.56 13.90
N ILE A 44 10.69 -3.82 12.61
CA ILE A 44 12.06 -4.08 12.14
C ILE A 44 12.99 -2.92 12.50
N LEU A 45 12.60 -1.68 12.20
CA LEU A 45 13.45 -0.52 12.43
C LEU A 45 13.71 -0.29 13.92
N LYS A 46 12.72 -0.51 14.79
CA LYS A 46 12.88 -0.48 16.25
C LYS A 46 13.85 -1.56 16.74
N GLU A 47 13.72 -2.79 16.24
CA GLU A 47 14.69 -3.87 16.51
C GLU A 47 16.11 -3.45 16.11
N ARG A 48 16.29 -2.83 14.94
CA ARG A 48 17.59 -2.36 14.47
C ARG A 48 18.17 -1.28 15.38
N VAL A 49 17.37 -0.29 15.78
CA VAL A 49 17.81 0.75 16.73
C VAL A 49 18.22 0.14 18.08
N ALA A 50 17.45 -0.82 18.60
CA ALA A 50 17.75 -1.49 19.86
C ALA A 50 19.04 -2.32 19.79
N SER A 51 19.34 -2.90 18.63
CA SER A 51 20.54 -3.73 18.40
C SER A 51 21.86 -2.94 18.27
N LEU A 52 21.81 -1.61 18.09
CA LEU A 52 23.02 -0.79 17.97
C LEU A 52 23.84 -0.83 19.27
N PRO A 53 25.18 -0.75 19.23
CA PRO A 53 25.99 -0.79 20.45
C PRO A 53 25.75 0.44 21.35
N PRO A 54 26.01 0.36 22.67
CA PRO A 54 25.82 1.48 23.60
C PRO A 54 26.61 2.75 23.25
N SER A 55 27.73 2.60 22.52
CA SER A 55 28.55 3.72 22.04
C SER A 55 27.88 4.57 20.95
N VAL A 56 26.73 4.14 20.43
CA VAL A 56 25.96 4.87 19.41
C VAL A 56 24.83 5.60 20.11
N ASP A 57 24.64 6.88 19.75
CA ASP A 57 23.47 7.65 20.18
C ASP A 57 22.18 7.08 19.55
N ARG A 58 21.58 6.11 20.24
CA ARG A 58 20.35 5.44 19.81
C ARG A 58 19.15 6.38 19.79
N THR A 59 19.12 7.41 20.63
CA THR A 59 18.02 8.38 20.70
C THR A 59 17.95 9.20 19.43
N ARG A 60 19.09 9.69 18.93
CA ARG A 60 19.19 10.37 17.63
C ARG A 60 18.76 9.46 16.47
N VAL A 61 19.19 8.20 16.48
CA VAL A 61 18.81 7.24 15.43
C VAL A 61 17.31 6.93 15.48
N ALA A 62 16.73 6.80 16.68
CA ALA A 62 15.29 6.61 16.88
C ALA A 62 14.47 7.80 16.34
N ALA A 63 14.91 9.03 16.63
CA ALA A 63 14.26 10.24 16.11
C ALA A 63 14.27 10.27 14.57
N LYS A 64 15.42 9.98 13.97
CA LYS A 64 15.56 9.89 12.51
C LYS A 64 14.70 8.77 11.91
N THR A 65 14.61 7.63 12.60
CA THR A 65 13.74 6.51 12.22
C THR A 65 12.26 6.92 12.23
N LYS A 66 11.82 7.71 13.22
CA LYS A 66 10.46 8.25 13.28
C LYS A 66 10.15 9.14 12.06
N GLU A 67 11.11 9.96 11.63
CA GLU A 67 10.96 10.77 10.41
C GLU A 67 10.87 9.91 9.14
N VAL A 68 11.64 8.83 9.05
CA VAL A 68 11.50 7.86 7.96
C VAL A 68 10.12 7.23 7.95
N LEU A 69 9.62 6.77 9.11
CA LEU A 69 8.30 6.15 9.23
C LEU A 69 7.18 7.08 8.76
N LYS A 70 7.28 8.39 9.05
CA LYS A 70 6.33 9.39 8.53
C LYS A 70 6.30 9.45 7.01
N LYS A 71 7.43 9.22 6.32
CA LYS A 71 7.50 9.18 4.84
C LYS A 71 7.05 7.85 4.24
N LEU A 72 7.08 6.77 5.02
CA LEU A 72 6.58 5.47 4.59
C LEU A 72 5.05 5.45 4.55
N GLN A 73 4.42 6.09 5.54
CA GLN A 73 2.96 6.12 5.72
C GLN A 73 2.26 7.23 4.92
N GLY A 74 0.92 7.15 4.89
CA GLY A 74 0.05 8.18 4.33
C GLY A 74 -0.18 8.06 2.82
N ARG A 75 -1.11 8.86 2.32
CA ARG A 75 -1.42 8.94 0.88
C ARG A 75 -0.23 9.55 0.15
N ARG A 76 0.22 8.91 -0.94
CA ARG A 76 1.48 9.21 -1.65
C ARG A 76 2.74 8.98 -0.81
N GLY A 77 2.62 8.31 0.34
CA GLY A 77 3.78 7.80 1.08
C GLY A 77 4.51 6.74 0.26
N THR A 78 5.73 6.42 0.69
CA THR A 78 6.59 5.46 -0.04
C THR A 78 5.90 4.10 -0.24
N ILE A 79 5.21 3.60 0.80
CA ILE A 79 4.51 2.32 0.73
C ILE A 79 3.22 2.42 -0.10
N ASP A 80 2.40 3.48 0.07
CA ASP A 80 1.20 3.70 -0.75
C ASP A 80 1.54 3.79 -2.24
N ASN A 81 2.61 4.52 -2.60
CA ASN A 81 3.07 4.58 -3.98
C ASN A 81 3.51 3.20 -4.47
N ALA A 82 4.36 2.48 -3.73
CA ALA A 82 4.83 1.18 -4.15
C ALA A 82 3.68 0.16 -4.37
N ILE A 83 2.64 0.20 -3.54
CA ILE A 83 1.46 -0.66 -3.68
C ILE A 83 0.57 -0.20 -4.85
N PHE A 84 0.28 1.10 -4.97
CA PHE A 84 -0.83 1.58 -5.81
C PHE A 84 -0.42 2.37 -7.05
N SER A 85 0.78 2.96 -7.14
CA SER A 85 1.18 3.75 -8.32
C SER A 85 1.43 2.87 -9.54
N THR A 86 2.14 1.75 -9.35
CA THR A 86 2.47 0.79 -10.42
C THR A 86 1.23 0.17 -11.07
N PHE A 87 0.14 0.06 -10.32
CA PHE A 87 -1.10 -0.54 -10.82
C PHE A 87 -2.14 0.48 -11.29
N ARG A 88 -1.87 1.78 -11.08
CA ARG A 88 -2.65 2.89 -11.65
C ARG A 88 -2.19 3.24 -13.06
N SER A 89 -0.87 3.22 -13.31
CA SER A 89 -0.30 3.62 -14.61
C SER A 89 -0.55 2.63 -15.73
N ASN A 90 -0.83 1.36 -15.40
CA ASN A 90 -1.08 0.29 -16.39
C ASN A 90 -2.58 0.03 -16.62
N CYS A 91 -3.46 0.93 -16.16
CA CYS A 91 -4.88 0.91 -16.49
C CYS A 91 -5.15 1.81 -17.71
N GLU A 92 -4.72 1.38 -18.90
CA GLU A 92 -5.30 1.97 -20.11
C GLU A 92 -6.80 1.62 -20.18
N TYR A 93 -7.57 2.58 -20.70
CA TYR A 93 -9.01 2.61 -20.89
C TYR A 93 -9.71 1.24 -20.83
N LYS A 94 -10.54 1.00 -19.80
CA LYS A 94 -11.24 -0.29 -19.64
C LYS A 94 -12.49 -0.37 -20.52
N PRO A 95 -12.73 -1.47 -21.24
CA PRO A 95 -14.02 -1.77 -21.84
C PRO A 95 -15.08 -2.10 -20.75
N PRO A 96 -16.38 -1.87 -21.02
CA PRO A 96 -17.43 -1.87 -19.99
C PRO A 96 -17.80 -3.20 -19.31
N HIS A 97 -17.10 -4.32 -19.55
CA HIS A 97 -17.59 -5.65 -19.13
C HIS A 97 -16.54 -6.67 -18.64
N ARG A 98 -15.41 -6.24 -18.06
CA ARG A 98 -14.47 -7.17 -17.40
C ARG A 98 -14.79 -7.37 -15.93
N SER A 99 -14.48 -8.55 -15.39
CA SER A 99 -14.68 -8.80 -13.97
C SER A 99 -13.70 -7.96 -13.13
N PRO A 100 -14.08 -7.54 -11.90
CA PRO A 100 -13.26 -6.65 -11.08
C PRO A 100 -11.83 -7.15 -10.80
N ASP A 101 -11.60 -8.45 -10.88
CA ASP A 101 -10.30 -9.07 -10.65
C ASP A 101 -9.41 -9.17 -11.90
N GLU A 102 -9.95 -8.86 -13.08
CA GLU A 102 -9.17 -8.70 -14.33
C GLU A 102 -8.67 -7.26 -14.51
N ILE A 103 -9.06 -6.39 -13.59
CA ILE A 103 -8.63 -5.01 -13.55
C ILE A 103 -7.23 -4.93 -12.96
N CYS A 104 -6.29 -4.39 -13.75
CA CYS A 104 -5.01 -3.97 -13.21
C CYS A 104 -5.26 -3.00 -12.03
N GLY A 105 -4.64 -3.27 -10.87
CA GLY A 105 -4.81 -2.42 -9.69
C GLY A 105 -6.10 -2.57 -8.91
N SER A 106 -6.92 -3.58 -9.21
CA SER A 106 -7.94 -4.02 -8.24
C SER A 106 -7.28 -4.59 -6.99
N ALA A 107 -8.05 -4.63 -5.90
CA ALA A 107 -7.55 -5.09 -4.62
C ALA A 107 -7.10 -6.55 -4.71
N LYS A 108 -7.90 -7.36 -5.41
CA LYS A 108 -7.56 -8.76 -5.69
C LYS A 108 -6.31 -8.90 -6.54
N SER A 109 -6.17 -8.14 -7.63
CA SER A 109 -4.94 -8.18 -8.44
C SER A 109 -3.71 -7.90 -7.59
N ILE A 110 -3.75 -6.85 -6.76
CA ILE A 110 -2.66 -6.51 -5.84
C ILE A 110 -2.40 -7.64 -4.83
N ALA A 111 -3.45 -8.23 -4.25
CA ALA A 111 -3.32 -9.36 -3.32
C ALA A 111 -2.63 -10.56 -3.96
N CYS A 112 -2.96 -10.88 -5.20
CA CYS A 112 -2.49 -12.09 -5.87
C CYS A 112 -1.08 -11.95 -6.42
N PHE A 113 -0.62 -10.71 -6.63
CA PHE A 113 0.77 -10.38 -6.90
C PHE A 113 1.57 -10.03 -5.63
N ALA A 114 1.10 -10.34 -4.42
CA ALA A 114 1.87 -10.12 -3.19
C ALA A 114 3.07 -11.06 -2.93
N PRO A 115 3.07 -12.36 -3.32
CA PRO A 115 4.13 -13.31 -2.94
C PRO A 115 5.55 -12.91 -3.34
N TRP A 116 6.54 -13.33 -2.54
CA TRP A 116 7.97 -13.12 -2.75
C TRP A 116 8.55 -14.14 -3.74
N ASN A 117 8.43 -13.86 -5.04
CA ASN A 117 8.93 -14.68 -6.18
C ASN A 117 8.18 -14.31 -7.47
N HIS A 118 7.06 -13.60 -7.35
CA HIS A 118 6.40 -13.05 -8.51
C HIS A 118 7.21 -11.88 -9.10
N ARG A 119 7.38 -11.82 -10.43
CA ARG A 119 8.10 -10.73 -11.13
C ARG A 119 7.56 -9.34 -10.74
N GLU A 120 6.24 -9.25 -10.61
CA GLU A 120 5.52 -8.02 -10.23
C GLU A 120 5.22 -7.93 -8.73
N SER A 121 5.96 -8.67 -7.89
CA SER A 121 5.67 -8.81 -6.46
C SER A 121 5.50 -7.47 -5.75
N VAL A 122 4.33 -7.26 -5.13
CA VAL A 122 4.03 -6.07 -4.32
C VAL A 122 5.01 -5.96 -3.17
N PHE A 123 5.33 -7.07 -2.50
CA PHE A 123 6.26 -7.04 -1.38
C PHE A 123 7.69 -6.73 -1.80
N VAL A 124 8.17 -7.24 -2.94
CA VAL A 124 9.48 -6.85 -3.50
C VAL A 124 9.52 -5.37 -3.82
N LYS A 125 8.47 -4.84 -4.47
CA LYS A 125 8.36 -3.41 -4.81
C LYS A 125 8.35 -2.53 -3.56
N VAL A 126 7.51 -2.86 -2.58
CA VAL A 126 7.45 -2.15 -1.30
C VAL A 126 8.79 -2.20 -0.59
N HIS A 127 9.41 -3.37 -0.49
CA HIS A 127 10.69 -3.53 0.20
C HIS A 127 11.80 -2.72 -0.46
N THR A 128 11.89 -2.77 -1.78
CA THR A 128 12.83 -1.97 -2.55
C THR A 128 12.62 -0.47 -2.29
N ALA A 129 11.37 -0.01 -2.31
CA ALA A 129 11.03 1.39 -2.04
C ALA A 129 11.41 1.81 -0.61
N VAL A 130 11.11 0.99 0.39
CA VAL A 130 11.48 1.24 1.80
C VAL A 130 13.00 1.31 1.97
N VAL A 131 13.74 0.34 1.42
CA VAL A 131 15.22 0.32 1.50
C VAL A 131 15.81 1.55 0.81
N ASN A 132 15.25 1.99 -0.32
CA ASN A 132 15.70 3.20 -0.99
C ASN A 132 15.40 4.47 -0.18
N GLU A 133 14.27 4.53 0.54
CA GLU A 133 13.98 5.64 1.45
C GLU A 133 14.93 5.67 2.64
N LEU A 134 15.29 4.50 3.18
CA LEU A 134 16.30 4.37 4.22
C LEU A 134 17.68 4.81 3.70
N LYS A 135 18.11 4.36 2.51
CA LYS A 135 19.35 4.82 1.87
C LYS A 135 19.41 6.33 1.76
N ARG A 136 18.34 6.97 1.26
CA ARG A 136 18.26 8.43 1.14
C ARG A 136 18.32 9.13 2.49
N SER A 137 17.56 8.64 3.46
CA SER A 137 17.50 9.26 4.78
C SER A 137 18.80 9.09 5.57
N PHE A 138 19.51 7.98 5.42
CA PHE A 138 20.77 7.69 6.11
C PHE A 138 22.03 7.93 5.27
N ALA A 139 21.92 8.59 4.10
CA ALA A 139 23.06 8.83 3.21
C ALA A 139 24.24 9.54 3.88
N ASN A 140 23.94 10.57 4.67
CA ASN A 140 24.93 11.41 5.36
C ASN A 140 25.29 10.92 6.77
N GLU A 141 24.92 9.68 7.11
CA GLU A 141 25.24 9.11 8.42
C GLU A 141 26.74 8.80 8.53
N LYS A 142 27.43 9.45 9.49
CA LYS A 142 28.87 9.28 9.69
C LYS A 142 29.22 7.93 10.31
N ASP A 143 28.35 7.40 11.19
CA ASP A 143 28.58 6.10 11.82
C ASP A 143 28.17 4.97 10.88
N GLN A 144 29.17 4.24 10.38
CA GLN A 144 28.96 3.11 9.47
C GLN A 144 28.11 1.99 10.09
N ARG A 145 28.13 1.81 11.42
CA ARG A 145 27.33 0.79 12.11
C ARG A 145 25.85 1.14 12.05
N VAL A 146 25.50 2.43 12.18
CA VAL A 146 24.13 2.91 12.00
C VAL A 146 23.68 2.69 10.55
N ARG A 147 24.52 3.07 9.57
CA ARG A 147 24.18 2.89 8.15
C ARG A 147 23.99 1.41 7.80
N ARG A 148 24.86 0.52 8.30
CA ARG A 148 24.72 -0.93 8.14
C ARG A 148 23.41 -1.44 8.75
N ALA A 149 23.16 -1.13 10.03
CA ALA A 149 21.99 -1.62 10.75
C ALA A 149 20.66 -1.13 10.13
N MET A 150 20.61 0.15 9.72
CA MET A 150 19.38 0.78 9.24
C MET A 150 19.12 0.55 7.75
N VAL A 151 20.13 0.16 6.97
CA VAL A 151 19.99 -0.05 5.51
C VAL A 151 20.27 -1.49 5.13
N ASN A 152 21.49 -1.98 5.35
CA ASN A 152 21.93 -3.29 4.87
C ASN A 152 21.19 -4.42 5.61
N ASP A 153 21.11 -4.32 6.93
CA ASP A 153 20.48 -5.36 7.73
C ASP A 153 18.95 -5.36 7.54
N VAL A 154 18.35 -4.19 7.26
CA VAL A 154 16.93 -4.11 6.83
C VAL A 154 16.74 -4.75 5.46
N ALA A 155 17.61 -4.44 4.48
CA ALA A 155 17.56 -5.04 3.14
C ALA A 155 17.71 -6.57 3.17
N ALA A 156 18.53 -7.10 4.09
CA ALA A 156 18.71 -8.55 4.27
C ALA A 156 17.57 -9.23 5.04
N THR A 157 16.55 -8.49 5.52
CA THR A 157 15.49 -9.05 6.37
C THR A 157 14.48 -9.91 5.58
N CYS A 158 14.21 -9.57 4.32
CA CYS A 158 13.26 -10.28 3.45
C CYS A 158 13.99 -11.13 2.39
N PRO A 159 13.39 -12.22 1.86
CA PRO A 159 12.01 -12.68 2.10
C PRO A 159 11.83 -13.48 3.40
N ARG A 160 12.90 -13.97 4.03
CA ARG A 160 12.82 -14.95 5.14
C ARG A 160 11.95 -14.50 6.32
N LYS A 161 12.18 -13.29 6.87
CA LYS A 161 11.35 -12.79 8.00
C LYS A 161 9.97 -12.27 7.55
N CYS A 162 9.80 -11.97 6.27
CA CYS A 162 8.66 -11.22 5.74
C CYS A 162 7.59 -12.12 5.11
N GLY A 163 7.86 -13.43 4.99
CA GLY A 163 6.90 -14.40 4.44
C GLY A 163 5.59 -14.48 5.24
N SER A 164 5.65 -14.31 6.56
CA SER A 164 4.45 -14.32 7.43
C SER A 164 3.51 -13.13 7.22
N TRP A 165 3.94 -12.12 6.46
CA TRP A 165 3.10 -10.94 6.19
C TRP A 165 2.12 -11.15 5.05
N LEU A 166 2.32 -12.19 4.26
CA LEU A 166 1.56 -12.46 3.04
C LEU A 166 0.09 -12.71 3.32
N GLN A 167 -0.22 -13.69 4.17
CA GLN A 167 -1.60 -14.08 4.40
C GLN A 167 -2.45 -12.94 4.97
N PRO A 168 -2.02 -12.20 6.02
CA PRO A 168 -2.82 -11.08 6.53
C PRO A 168 -2.99 -9.96 5.50
N PHE A 169 -1.95 -9.67 4.71
CA PHE A 169 -2.05 -8.68 3.65
C PHE A 169 -3.06 -9.09 2.57
N GLN A 170 -2.99 -10.33 2.11
CA GLN A 170 -3.92 -10.87 1.13
C GLN A 170 -5.35 -10.85 1.66
N ASP A 171 -5.58 -11.29 2.89
CA ASP A 171 -6.92 -11.31 3.49
C ASP A 171 -7.53 -9.90 3.59
N MET A 172 -6.75 -8.88 3.98
CA MET A 172 -7.23 -7.50 4.02
C MET A 172 -7.65 -7.01 2.63
N MET A 173 -6.83 -7.26 1.61
CA MET A 173 -7.07 -6.81 0.24
C MET A 173 -8.25 -7.57 -0.41
N LEU A 174 -8.35 -8.88 -0.19
CA LEU A 174 -9.43 -9.70 -0.74
C LEU A 174 -10.78 -9.42 -0.07
N ARG A 175 -10.80 -9.22 1.25
CA ARG A 175 -12.02 -8.78 1.95
C ARG A 175 -12.44 -7.38 1.52
N TRP A 176 -11.49 -6.54 1.14
CA TRP A 176 -11.81 -5.25 0.54
C TRP A 176 -12.46 -5.43 -0.85
N GLU A 177 -11.84 -6.22 -1.74
CA GLU A 177 -12.41 -6.56 -3.05
C GLU A 177 -13.87 -7.04 -2.93
N GLN A 178 -14.14 -7.93 -1.97
CA GLN A 178 -15.49 -8.43 -1.71
C GLN A 178 -16.49 -7.31 -1.37
N ARG A 179 -16.08 -6.33 -0.54
CA ARG A 179 -16.96 -5.24 -0.12
C ARG A 179 -17.30 -4.30 -1.27
N GLU A 180 -16.32 -3.95 -2.10
CA GLU A 180 -16.54 -3.06 -3.27
C GLU A 180 -17.36 -3.73 -4.37
N HIS A 181 -17.27 -5.06 -4.47
CA HIS A 181 -17.88 -5.83 -5.53
C HIS A 181 -18.84 -6.88 -4.96
N LYS A 182 -19.67 -6.46 -4.00
CA LYS A 182 -20.64 -7.33 -3.31
C LYS A 182 -21.59 -8.02 -4.29
N ASP A 183 -21.99 -7.35 -5.37
CA ASP A 183 -22.87 -7.95 -6.37
C ASP A 183 -22.18 -9.07 -7.17
N ALA A 184 -20.85 -9.01 -7.33
CA ALA A 184 -20.08 -10.03 -8.03
C ALA A 184 -19.70 -11.21 -7.12
N TYR A 185 -19.42 -10.95 -5.83
CA TYR A 185 -18.88 -11.96 -4.91
C TYR A 185 -19.86 -12.43 -3.84
N GLY A 186 -20.95 -11.69 -3.62
CA GLY A 186 -21.88 -11.91 -2.51
C GLY A 186 -21.15 -11.96 -1.16
N ASN A 187 -21.40 -13.02 -0.40
CA ASN A 187 -20.77 -13.26 0.90
C ASN A 187 -19.43 -14.01 0.84
N ARG A 188 -18.93 -14.33 -0.37
CA ARG A 188 -17.66 -15.08 -0.53
C ARG A 188 -16.49 -14.10 -0.65
N VAL A 189 -15.48 -14.26 0.21
CA VAL A 189 -14.19 -13.58 0.02
C VAL A 189 -13.56 -14.15 -1.26
N PRO A 190 -13.23 -13.32 -2.27
CA PRO A 190 -12.55 -13.83 -3.44
C PRO A 190 -11.16 -14.32 -3.03
N ASN A 191 -10.64 -15.34 -3.69
CA ASN A 191 -9.30 -15.84 -3.44
C ASN A 191 -8.40 -15.51 -4.65
N CYS A 192 -7.11 -15.81 -4.51
CA CYS A 192 -6.14 -15.66 -5.60
C CYS A 192 -6.13 -16.81 -6.61
N LEU A 193 -7.10 -17.71 -6.49
CA LEU A 193 -7.37 -18.79 -7.42
C LEU A 193 -8.66 -18.47 -8.18
N LYS A 194 -8.61 -17.68 -9.25
CA LYS A 194 -9.60 -17.90 -10.31
C LYS A 194 -8.93 -18.74 -11.37
N GLY A 195 -9.59 -19.82 -11.78
CA GLY A 195 -9.09 -20.88 -12.66
C GLY A 195 -7.91 -20.40 -13.51
N ARG A 196 -6.70 -20.79 -13.09
CA ARG A 196 -5.43 -20.49 -13.74
C ARG A 196 -5.20 -18.99 -14.01
N LEU A 197 -4.61 -18.30 -13.03
CA LEU A 197 -3.46 -17.44 -13.37
C LEU A 197 -2.34 -18.38 -13.85
N GLY A 198 -2.50 -18.88 -15.08
CA GLY A 198 -1.51 -19.67 -15.76
C GLY A 198 -0.30 -18.79 -16.02
N TYR A 199 0.85 -19.26 -15.54
CA TYR A 199 2.11 -18.96 -16.20
C TYR A 199 2.04 -19.47 -17.64
#